data_AF-A0A7S0K525-F1
#
_entry.id   AF-A0A7S0K525-F1
#
_cell.length_a   1.000
_cell.length_b   1.000
_cell.length_c   1.000
_cell.angle_alpha   90.00
_cell.angle_beta   90.00
_cell.angle_gamma   90.00
#
_symmetry.space_group_name_H-M   'P 1'
#
loop_
_entity.id
_entity.type
_entity.pdbx_description
1 polymer ?
#
loop_
_entity_poly.entity_id
_entity_poly.type
_entity_poly.pdbx_seq_one_letter_code
_entity_poly.pdbx_strand_id
1 'polypeptide(L)'
;DPASQAAAAADAAADSGPPAALTVLDVSDNKLRALPDLAWLGVPGLATLDLRNNDLRVLPPALAFLPGLKRLPLSGNPLRAVRRSLLEGEGGAAALLRWLRTRAAEGAAAVLDDWSR
;
A
#
# COMPACT_ATOMS: atom_id res chain seq x y z
N ASP A 1 21.51 -20.70 -5.60
CA ASP A 1 20.43 -19.77 -5.99
C ASP A 1 19.48 -19.42 -4.85
N PRO A 2 19.58 -18.23 -4.28
CA PRO A 2 18.66 -17.73 -3.26
C PRO A 2 17.33 -17.20 -3.84
N ALA A 3 17.12 -17.22 -5.15
CA ALA A 3 15.90 -16.73 -5.80
C ALA A 3 14.71 -17.71 -5.74
N SER A 4 14.91 -18.94 -5.26
CA SER A 4 13.90 -20.01 -5.38
C SER A 4 13.03 -20.24 -4.14
N GLN A 5 13.22 -19.49 -3.04
CA GLN A 5 12.46 -19.68 -1.79
C GLN A 5 11.31 -18.68 -1.57
N ALA A 6 11.13 -17.66 -2.41
CA ALA A 6 10.12 -16.61 -2.20
C ALA A 6 8.68 -17.02 -2.56
N ALA A 7 8.48 -18.11 -3.31
CA ALA A 7 7.15 -18.51 -3.82
C ALA A 7 6.31 -19.36 -2.84
N ALA A 8 6.83 -19.70 -1.66
CA ALA A 8 6.16 -20.63 -0.74
C ALA A 8 5.25 -19.97 0.31
N ALA A 9 5.13 -18.64 0.35
CA ALA A 9 4.43 -17.92 1.44
C ALA A 9 2.98 -17.52 1.13
N ALA A 10 2.46 -17.78 -0.08
CA ALA A 10 1.15 -17.27 -0.49
C ALA A 10 -0.07 -18.09 0.02
N ASP A 11 0.14 -19.32 0.52
CA ASP A 11 -0.95 -20.24 0.86
C ASP A 11 -1.26 -20.35 2.37
N ALA A 12 -0.65 -19.51 3.22
CA ALA A 12 -0.79 -19.60 4.68
C ALA A 12 -1.75 -18.57 5.32
N ALA A 13 -2.39 -17.69 4.53
CA ALA A 13 -3.13 -16.54 5.07
C ALA A 13 -4.64 -16.74 5.23
N ALA A 14 -5.15 -17.99 5.20
CA ALA A 14 -6.58 -18.27 5.24
C ALA A 14 -7.15 -18.69 6.62
N ASP A 15 -6.33 -19.00 7.65
CA ASP A 15 -6.87 -19.57 8.91
C ASP A 15 -6.10 -19.20 10.19
N SER A 16 -5.85 -17.92 10.43
CA SER A 16 -5.46 -17.47 11.76
C SER A 16 -5.94 -16.04 11.96
N GLY A 17 -6.61 -15.76 13.09
CA GLY A 17 -7.26 -14.48 13.41
C GLY A 17 -6.39 -13.23 13.21
N PRO A 18 -6.98 -12.03 13.31
CA PRO A 18 -6.35 -10.78 12.89
C PRO A 18 -4.94 -10.67 13.49
N PRO A 19 -3.89 -10.50 12.66
CA PRO A 19 -2.51 -10.51 13.13
C PRO A 19 -2.26 -9.25 13.95
N ALA A 20 -2.46 -9.36 15.27
CA ALA A 20 -2.43 -8.26 16.23
C ALA A 20 -1.07 -7.53 16.36
N ALA A 21 -0.05 -7.91 15.58
CA ALA A 21 1.29 -7.35 15.68
C ALA A 21 2.10 -7.34 14.37
N LEU A 22 1.47 -7.41 13.19
CA LEU A 22 2.22 -7.31 11.92
C LEU A 22 2.82 -5.91 11.78
N THR A 23 4.15 -5.84 11.86
CA THR A 23 4.94 -4.60 11.77
C THR A 23 5.65 -4.46 10.44
N VAL A 24 6.00 -5.57 9.79
CA VAL A 24 6.67 -5.60 8.50
C VAL A 24 5.95 -6.59 7.59
N LEU A 25 5.54 -6.12 6.42
CA LEU A 25 4.98 -6.95 5.36
C LEU A 25 5.82 -6.76 4.11
N ASP A 26 6.44 -7.84 3.64
CA ASP A 26 7.20 -7.86 2.40
C ASP A 26 6.43 -8.67 1.36
N VAL A 27 5.98 -7.99 0.32
CA VAL A 27 5.33 -8.57 -0.86
C VAL A 27 6.02 -8.09 -2.13
N SER A 28 7.32 -7.79 -2.03
CA SER A 28 8.14 -7.44 -3.19
C SER A 28 8.27 -8.61 -4.18
N ASP A 29 8.62 -8.31 -5.43
CA ASP A 29 8.84 -9.29 -6.51
C ASP A 29 7.62 -10.19 -6.81
N ASN A 30 6.43 -9.59 -6.70
CA ASN A 30 5.17 -10.25 -7.03
C ASN A 30 4.54 -9.67 -8.29
N LYS A 31 3.40 -10.22 -8.71
CA LYS A 31 2.63 -9.73 -9.88
C LYS A 31 1.36 -9.00 -9.45
N LEU A 32 1.42 -8.28 -8.33
CA LEU A 32 0.26 -7.57 -7.79
C LEU A 32 -0.10 -6.41 -8.73
N ARG A 33 -1.29 -6.47 -9.31
CA ARG A 33 -1.82 -5.42 -10.19
C ARG A 33 -2.55 -4.31 -9.44
N ALA A 34 -3.16 -4.68 -8.32
CA ALA A 34 -3.92 -3.80 -7.44
C ALA A 34 -3.81 -4.29 -6.00
N LEU A 35 -3.97 -3.35 -5.06
CA LEU A 35 -4.06 -3.64 -3.64
C LEU A 35 -5.51 -3.45 -3.18
N PRO A 36 -6.08 -4.38 -2.40
CA PRO A 36 -7.44 -4.24 -1.89
C PRO A 36 -7.54 -3.12 -0.84
N ASP A 37 -8.56 -2.27 -0.93
CA ASP A 37 -8.77 -1.14 0.00
C ASP A 37 -8.98 -1.61 1.45
N LEU A 38 -9.64 -2.76 1.64
CA LEU A 38 -10.07 -3.22 2.96
C LEU A 38 -9.05 -4.07 3.71
N ALA A 39 -8.03 -4.61 3.04
CA ALA A 39 -7.06 -5.52 3.69
C ALA A 39 -6.18 -4.82 4.75
N TRP A 40 -6.06 -3.49 4.65
CA TRP A 40 -5.19 -2.70 5.54
C TRP A 40 -5.86 -2.36 6.89
N LEU A 41 -7.19 -2.49 7.00
CA LEU A 41 -7.92 -2.22 8.25
C LEU A 41 -7.60 -3.23 9.36
N GLY A 42 -7.17 -4.44 9.00
CA GLY A 42 -6.82 -5.50 9.96
C GLY A 42 -5.38 -5.45 10.50
N VAL A 43 -4.55 -4.52 10.02
CA VAL A 43 -3.11 -4.44 10.34
C VAL A 43 -2.67 -3.04 10.83
N PRO A 44 -3.26 -2.52 11.92
CA PRO A 44 -2.97 -1.17 12.41
C PRO A 44 -1.51 -0.97 12.85
N GLY A 45 -0.81 -2.06 13.20
CA GLY A 45 0.59 -2.05 13.62
C GLY A 45 1.63 -1.99 12.49
N LEU A 46 1.20 -1.99 11.22
CA LEU A 46 2.12 -2.10 10.09
C LEU A 46 3.01 -0.87 9.98
N ALA A 47 4.31 -1.07 10.10
CA ALA A 47 5.33 -0.02 10.06
C ALA A 47 6.10 0.03 8.73
N THR A 48 6.31 -1.13 8.10
CA THR A 48 7.03 -1.24 6.82
C THR A 48 6.23 -2.14 5.88
N LEU A 49 5.94 -1.65 4.68
CA LEU A 49 5.26 -2.39 3.62
C LEU A 49 6.09 -2.32 2.34
N ASP A 50 6.72 -3.43 1.97
CA ASP A 50 7.52 -3.50 0.76
C ASP A 50 6.69 -4.02 -0.42
N LEU A 51 6.59 -3.22 -1.46
CA LEU A 51 5.80 -3.49 -2.66
C LEU A 51 6.67 -3.41 -3.92
N ARG A 52 8.00 -3.45 -3.80
CA ARG A 52 8.91 -3.32 -4.94
C ARG A 52 8.69 -4.42 -5.99
N ASN A 53 9.06 -4.14 -7.25
CA ASN A 53 8.95 -5.09 -8.36
C ASN A 53 7.57 -5.77 -8.46
N ASN A 54 6.52 -4.94 -8.48
CA ASN A 54 5.16 -5.39 -8.73
C ASN A 54 4.58 -4.68 -9.97
N ASP A 55 3.36 -5.07 -10.37
CA ASP A 55 2.64 -4.47 -11.51
C ASP A 55 1.60 -3.43 -11.05
N LEU A 56 1.85 -2.77 -9.92
CA LEU A 56 0.90 -1.83 -9.33
C LEU A 56 0.76 -0.59 -10.21
N ARG A 57 -0.48 -0.32 -10.65
CA ARG A 57 -0.81 0.86 -11.46
C ARG A 57 -1.34 2.01 -10.60
N VAL A 58 -2.06 1.66 -9.54
CA VAL A 58 -2.76 2.56 -8.63
C VAL A 58 -2.55 2.06 -7.21
N LEU A 59 -2.44 2.99 -6.27
CA LEU A 59 -2.40 2.69 -4.84
C LEU A 59 -3.70 3.11 -4.19
N PRO A 60 -4.25 2.27 -3.31
CA PRO A 60 -5.49 2.58 -2.62
C PRO A 60 -5.26 3.68 -1.59
N PRO A 61 -6.18 4.66 -1.47
CA PRO A 61 -6.11 5.70 -0.44
C PRO A 61 -6.15 5.13 0.98
N ALA A 62 -6.69 3.91 1.15
CA ALA A 62 -6.73 3.20 2.42
C ALA A 62 -5.35 3.03 3.09
N LEU A 63 -4.27 2.90 2.31
CA LEU A 63 -2.90 2.81 2.84
C LEU A 63 -2.49 4.03 3.67
N ALA A 64 -3.10 5.19 3.41
CA ALA A 64 -2.82 6.44 4.12
C ALA A 64 -3.42 6.48 5.55
N PHE A 65 -4.35 5.58 5.84
CA PHE A 65 -5.02 5.45 7.14
C PHE A 65 -4.27 4.53 8.10
N LEU A 66 -3.19 3.88 7.67
CA LEU A 66 -2.32 3.10 8.55
C LEU A 66 -1.51 4.04 9.46
N PRO A 67 -1.77 4.05 10.78
CA PRO A 67 -1.13 5.01 11.68
C PRO A 67 0.36 4.69 11.91
N GLY A 68 0.74 3.41 11.81
CA GLY A 68 2.10 2.94 12.04
C GLY A 68 3.03 3.05 10.83
N LEU A 69 2.51 3.28 9.63
CA LEU A 69 3.27 3.07 8.39
C LEU A 69 4.33 4.17 8.19
N LYS A 70 5.59 3.76 8.22
CA LYS A 70 6.76 4.65 8.08
C LYS A 70 7.49 4.46 6.77
N ARG A 71 7.48 3.24 6.22
CA ARG A 71 8.23 2.87 5.01
C ARG A 71 7.33 2.15 4.01
N LEU A 72 7.34 2.64 2.78
CA LEU A 72 6.56 2.08 1.67
C LEU A 72 7.35 2.17 0.35
N PRO A 73 8.39 1.34 0.15
CA PRO A 73 9.11 1.30 -1.10
C PRO A 73 8.26 0.69 -2.22
N LEU A 74 8.22 1.38 -3.36
CA LEU A 74 7.41 1.03 -4.55
C LEU A 74 8.24 0.95 -5.83
N SER A 75 9.57 0.93 -5.69
CA SER A 75 10.48 0.88 -6.83
C SER A 75 10.15 -0.31 -7.74
N GLY A 76 10.26 -0.11 -9.06
CA GLY A 76 9.95 -1.17 -10.03
C GLY A 76 8.46 -1.39 -10.30
N ASN A 77 7.55 -0.51 -9.86
CA ASN A 77 6.13 -0.55 -10.22
C ASN A 77 5.77 0.44 -11.34
N PRO A 78 4.90 0.07 -12.30
CA PRO A 78 4.38 0.96 -13.34
C PRO A 78 3.27 1.89 -12.81
N LEU A 79 3.53 2.58 -11.69
CA LEU A 79 2.59 3.51 -11.06
C LEU A 79 2.32 4.69 -12.00
N ARG A 80 1.12 4.75 -12.58
CA ARG A 80 0.70 5.87 -13.45
C ARG A 80 0.13 7.04 -12.66
N ALA A 81 -0.47 6.77 -11.51
CA ALA A 81 -1.15 7.78 -10.70
C ALA A 81 -0.20 8.57 -9.79
N VAL A 82 0.94 7.99 -9.42
CA VAL A 82 1.90 8.61 -8.50
C VAL A 82 3.04 9.22 -9.31
N ARG A 83 3.35 10.50 -9.05
CA ARG A 83 4.49 11.15 -9.72
C ARG A 83 5.81 10.54 -9.22
N ARG A 84 6.75 10.28 -10.14
CA ARG A 84 8.10 9.78 -9.82
C ARG A 84 8.83 10.65 -8.78
N SER A 85 8.61 11.97 -8.80
CA SER A 85 9.16 12.89 -7.80
C SER A 85 8.70 12.62 -6.36
N LEU A 86 7.53 12.00 -6.16
CA LEU A 86 7.07 11.56 -4.84
C LEU A 86 7.74 10.25 -4.39
N LEU A 87 8.22 9.45 -5.33
CA LEU A 87 8.87 8.16 -5.07
C LEU A 87 10.38 8.30 -4.86
N GLU A 88 11.00 9.28 -5.53
CA GLU A 88 12.46 9.47 -5.58
C GLU A 88 13.00 10.45 -4.52
N GLY A 89 12.13 11.18 -3.81
CA GLY A 89 12.55 12.12 -2.77
C GLY A 89 12.97 11.45 -1.46
N GLU A 90 13.86 12.09 -0.69
CA GLU A 90 14.36 11.62 0.64
C GLU A 90 13.25 11.29 1.67
N GLY A 91 12.02 11.77 1.46
CA GLY A 91 10.85 11.47 2.27
C GLY A 91 9.75 10.68 1.54
N GLY A 92 10.08 9.94 0.47
CA GLY A 92 9.12 9.44 -0.51
C GLY A 92 7.91 8.70 0.07
N ALA A 93 8.11 7.89 1.11
CA ALA A 93 7.01 7.21 1.81
C ALA A 93 6.05 8.19 2.50
N ALA A 94 6.58 9.19 3.23
CA ALA A 94 5.75 10.19 3.92
C ALA A 94 5.05 11.13 2.93
N ALA A 95 5.74 11.56 1.88
CA ALA A 95 5.17 12.39 0.82
C ALA A 95 4.04 11.65 0.09
N LEU A 96 4.22 10.36 -0.18
CA LEU A 96 3.21 9.52 -0.78
C LEU A 96 2.00 9.30 0.13
N LEU A 97 2.23 9.00 1.42
CA LEU A 97 1.12 8.86 2.38
C LEU A 97 0.32 10.15 2.48
N ARG A 98 0.98 11.31 2.47
CA ARG A 98 0.30 12.61 2.44
C ARG A 98 -0.51 12.78 1.16
N TRP A 99 0.05 12.42 0.01
CA TRP A 99 -0.65 12.46 -1.27
C TRP A 99 -1.89 11.55 -1.29
N LEU A 100 -1.78 10.32 -0.76
CA LEU A 100 -2.91 9.39 -0.65
C LEU A 100 -4.00 9.93 0.29
N ARG A 101 -3.65 10.60 1.39
CA ARG A 101 -4.63 11.27 2.28
C ARG A 101 -5.42 12.35 1.55
N THR A 102 -4.76 13.18 0.74
CA THR A 102 -5.43 14.20 -0.06
C THR A 102 -6.40 13.55 -1.05
N ARG A 103 -6.00 12.47 -1.73
CA ARG A 103 -6.87 11.74 -2.68
C ARG A 103 -8.06 11.06 -1.99
N ALA A 104 -7.88 10.54 -0.77
CA ALA A 104 -8.96 9.98 0.04
C ALA A 104 -10.01 11.05 0.38
N ALA A 105 -9.56 12.23 0.77
CA ALA A 105 -10.43 13.35 1.11
C ALA A 105 -11.16 13.93 -0.11
N GLU A 106 -10.48 14.05 -1.26
CA GLU A 106 -11.11 14.47 -2.53
C GLU A 106 -12.20 13.49 -2.97
N GLY A 107 -11.96 12.18 -2.83
CA GLY A 107 -12.96 11.16 -3.13
C GLY A 107 -14.20 11.26 -2.24
N ALA A 108 -14.00 11.48 -0.93
CA ALA A 108 -15.10 11.65 0.01
C ALA A 108 -15.89 12.96 -0.22
N ALA A 109 -15.18 14.06 -0.54
CA ALA A 109 -15.79 15.34 -0.83
C ALA A 109 -16.63 15.29 -2.12
N ALA A 110 -16.15 14.62 -3.16
CA ALA A 110 -16.89 14.44 -4.41
C ALA A 110 -18.19 13.65 -4.21
N VAL A 111 -18.20 12.66 -3.32
CA VAL A 111 -19.41 11.89 -3.00
C VAL A 111 -20.42 12.74 -2.25
N LEU A 112 -19.98 13.58 -1.30
CA LEU A 112 -20.89 14.44 -0.54
C LEU A 112 -21.51 15.57 -1.40
N ASP A 113 -20.76 16.09 -2.37
CA ASP A 113 -21.25 17.14 -3.30
C ASP A 113 -22.36 16.61 -4.23
N ASP A 114 -22.27 15.34 -4.63
CA ASP A 114 -23.26 14.66 -5.50
C ASP A 114 -24.62 14.46 -4.79
N TRP A 115 -24.63 14.39 -3.46
CA TRP A 115 -25.85 14.27 -2.65
C TRP A 115 -26.50 15.63 -2.32
N SER A 116 -25.81 16.73 -2.61
CA SER A 116 -26.30 18.09 -2.39
C SER A 116 -26.92 18.73 -3.65
N ARG A 117 -27.08 17.95 -4.73
CA ARG A 117 -27.57 18.43 -6.03
C ARG A 117 -28.93 17.87 -6.41
#